data_AF-A0A0F9RJR1-F1
#
_entry.id   AF-A0A0F9RJR1-F1
#
_cell.length_a   1.000
_cell.length_b   1.000
_cell.length_c   1.000
_cell.angle_alpha   90.00
_cell.angle_beta   90.00
_cell.angle_gamma   90.00
#
_symmetry.space_group_name_H-M   'P 1'
#
loop_
_entity.id
_entity.type
_entity.pdbx_description
1 polymer ?
#
loop_
_entity_poly.entity_id
_entity_poly.type
_entity_poly.pdbx_seq_one_letter_code
_entity_poly.pdbx_strand_id
1 'polypeptide(L)'
;MPKKYVVFFKTIGRSWFLILILVIVILAIYNLIAAIWLAGITLVLYLLSYIPRIFFKNKLSKSLSKYHRIECENVAKDLGKPINKIREEMFELSKNQGKKKWLIVFLNKQYIYYHQEAVQIFKEVYNKGFSEKEILDRLKDYQITTRSEIKSITECLIKLGRLSQREISVKDHQEQQRFR
;
A
#
# COMPACT_ATOMS: atom_id res chain seq x y z
N MET A 1 12.43 9.58 26.06
CA MET A 1 12.43 10.80 25.20
C MET A 1 13.44 10.59 24.07
N PRO A 2 13.07 10.74 22.78
CA PRO A 2 14.06 10.67 21.71
C PRO A 2 15.07 11.81 21.86
N LYS A 3 16.37 11.50 21.81
CA LYS A 3 17.47 12.49 21.93
C LYS A 3 17.25 13.62 20.90
N LYS A 4 17.36 14.88 21.31
CA LYS A 4 17.07 16.09 20.47
C LYS A 4 17.72 16.04 19.08
N TYR A 5 18.92 15.45 18.97
CA TYR A 5 19.62 15.24 17.71
C TYR A 5 18.83 14.40 16.69
N VAL A 6 18.13 13.36 17.13
CA VAL A 6 17.34 12.49 16.23
C VAL A 6 16.18 13.27 15.60
N VAL A 7 15.58 14.22 16.33
CA VAL A 7 14.50 15.08 15.82
C VAL A 7 15.06 16.13 14.85
N PHE A 8 16.25 16.67 15.15
CA PHE A 8 16.95 17.62 14.27
C PHE A 8 17.36 16.98 12.94
N PHE A 9 17.96 15.78 12.96
CA PHE A 9 18.26 15.00 11.74
C PHE A 9 17.01 14.58 10.96
N LYS A 10 15.87 14.38 11.64
CA LYS A 10 14.58 14.05 11.00
C LYS A 10 13.92 15.26 10.35
N THR A 11 14.19 16.46 10.86
CA THR A 11 13.71 17.76 10.33
C THR A 11 14.60 18.23 9.18
N ILE A 12 15.91 17.97 9.28
CA ILE A 12 16.90 18.13 8.21
C ILE A 12 16.79 16.97 7.22
N GLY A 13 15.60 16.78 6.65
CA GLY A 13 15.27 15.64 5.79
C GLY A 13 16.15 15.57 4.53
N ARG A 14 15.68 16.17 3.42
CA ARG A 14 16.48 16.27 2.18
C ARG A 14 17.02 17.68 1.96
N SER A 15 16.59 18.65 2.75
CA SER A 15 16.94 20.05 2.60
C SER A 15 18.41 20.36 2.91
N TRP A 16 19.14 19.48 3.61
CA TRP A 16 20.59 19.60 3.75
C TRP A 16 21.32 19.55 2.41
N PHE A 17 20.72 18.90 1.40
CA PHE A 17 21.28 18.84 0.06
C PHE A 17 21.36 20.22 -0.61
N LEU A 18 20.39 21.11 -0.35
CA LEU A 18 20.41 22.48 -0.87
C LEU A 18 21.55 23.30 -0.25
N ILE A 19 21.80 23.11 1.05
CA ILE A 19 22.92 23.76 1.75
C ILE A 19 24.25 23.27 1.20
N LEU A 20 24.39 21.97 0.92
CA LEU A 20 25.60 21.42 0.31
C LEU A 20 25.84 21.90 -1.11
N ILE A 21 24.80 22.01 -1.93
CA ILE A 21 24.92 22.58 -3.28
C ILE A 21 25.44 24.01 -3.19
N LEU A 22 24.91 24.83 -2.26
CA LEU A 22 25.36 26.21 -2.07
C LEU A 22 26.84 26.27 -1.68
N VAL A 23 27.30 25.39 -0.78
CA VAL A 23 28.72 25.29 -0.39
C VAL A 23 29.60 24.88 -1.57
N ILE A 24 29.15 23.96 -2.42
CA ILE A 24 29.88 23.54 -3.64
C ILE A 24 30.03 24.72 -4.62
N VAL A 25 28.98 25.53 -4.80
CA VAL A 25 29.02 26.71 -5.67
C VAL A 25 30.04 27.73 -5.17
N ILE A 26 30.07 27.99 -3.85
CA ILE A 26 31.05 28.91 -3.25
C ILE A 26 32.47 28.35 -3.42
N LEU A 27 32.68 27.04 -3.19
CA LEU A 27 33.99 26.41 -3.35
C LEU A 27 34.49 26.39 -4.80
N ALA A 28 33.59 26.31 -5.78
CA ALA A 28 33.96 26.35 -7.20
C ALA A 28 34.65 27.65 -7.60
N ILE A 29 34.38 28.76 -6.89
CA ILE A 29 35.04 30.06 -7.11
C ILE A 29 36.52 30.00 -6.70
N TYR A 30 36.87 29.21 -5.68
CA TYR A 30 38.22 29.13 -5.13
C TYR A 30 39.03 27.95 -5.67
N ASN A 31 38.39 26.79 -5.89
CA ASN A 31 39.05 25.59 -6.39
C ASN A 31 38.06 24.69 -7.13
N LEU A 32 38.10 24.76 -8.47
CA LEU A 32 37.22 24.00 -9.36
C LEU A 32 37.38 22.48 -9.19
N ILE A 33 38.61 21.99 -9.04
CA ILE A 33 38.90 20.55 -8.93
C ILE A 33 38.27 19.99 -7.65
N ALA A 34 38.45 20.68 -6.52
CA ALA A 34 37.85 20.28 -5.26
C ALA A 34 36.33 20.31 -5.31
N ALA A 35 35.74 21.31 -5.97
CA ALA A 35 34.29 21.41 -6.15
C ALA A 35 33.71 20.26 -6.98
N ILE A 36 34.39 19.83 -8.06
CA ILE A 36 33.98 18.69 -8.89
C ILE A 36 33.96 17.39 -8.06
N TRP A 37 35.01 17.13 -7.28
CA TRP A 37 35.06 15.95 -6.41
C TRP A 37 33.94 15.95 -5.35
N LEU A 38 33.70 17.09 -4.71
CA LEU A 38 32.61 17.26 -3.75
C LEU A 38 31.23 17.09 -4.41
N ALA A 39 31.03 17.61 -5.61
CA ALA A 39 29.79 17.41 -6.38
C ALA A 39 29.54 15.92 -6.67
N GLY A 40 30.57 15.17 -7.07
CA GLY A 40 30.47 13.72 -7.26
C GLY A 40 30.06 12.98 -5.98
N ILE A 41 30.72 13.27 -4.86
CA ILE A 41 30.42 12.63 -3.57
C ILE A 41 29.00 12.98 -3.10
N THR A 42 28.60 14.25 -3.20
CA THR A 42 27.28 14.69 -2.77
C THR A 42 26.16 14.09 -3.62
N LEU A 43 26.35 13.95 -4.93
CA LEU A 43 25.41 13.24 -5.79
C LEU A 43 25.25 11.78 -5.35
N VAL A 44 26.36 11.08 -5.07
CA VAL A 44 26.34 9.70 -4.57
C VAL A 44 25.59 9.62 -3.23
N LEU A 45 25.93 10.48 -2.26
CA LEU A 45 25.25 10.53 -0.96
C LEU A 45 23.76 10.83 -1.09
N TYR A 46 23.39 11.71 -2.02
CA TYR A 46 22.00 12.03 -2.31
C TYR A 46 21.26 10.81 -2.83
N LEU A 47 21.82 10.06 -3.78
CA LEU A 47 21.23 8.81 -4.27
C LEU A 47 21.12 7.76 -3.16
N LEU A 48 22.17 7.59 -2.34
CA LEU A 48 22.17 6.69 -1.19
C LEU A 48 21.06 7.04 -0.17
N SER A 49 20.69 8.32 -0.04
CA SER A 49 19.60 8.74 0.85
C SER A 49 18.22 8.18 0.47
N TYR A 50 18.02 7.73 -0.77
CA TYR A 50 16.78 7.10 -1.23
C TYR A 50 16.71 5.60 -0.90
N ILE A 51 17.85 4.97 -0.65
CA ILE A 51 17.95 3.53 -0.42
C ILE A 51 17.04 3.05 0.72
N PRO A 52 17.05 3.66 1.93
CA PRO A 52 16.20 3.21 3.04
C PRO A 52 14.70 3.20 2.71
N ARG A 53 14.25 4.12 1.83
CA ARG A 53 12.84 4.17 1.40
C ARG A 53 12.50 2.98 0.50
N ILE A 54 13.37 2.64 -0.44
CA ILE A 54 13.18 1.49 -1.34
C ILE A 54 13.18 0.19 -0.54
N PHE A 55 14.16 0.01 0.36
CA PHE A 55 14.20 -1.14 1.26
C PHE A 55 12.93 -1.27 2.09
N PHE A 56 12.40 -0.15 2.60
CA PHE A 56 11.16 -0.17 3.36
C PHE A 56 9.95 -0.59 2.52
N LYS A 57 9.80 -0.07 1.30
CA LYS A 57 8.71 -0.45 0.39
C LYS A 57 8.74 -1.96 0.08
N ASN A 58 9.93 -2.49 -0.18
CA ASN A 58 10.09 -3.94 -0.40
C ASN A 58 9.74 -4.75 0.84
N LYS A 59 10.19 -4.32 2.02
CA LYS A 59 9.86 -4.97 3.29
C LYS A 59 8.35 -4.94 3.57
N LEU A 60 7.69 -3.80 3.32
CA LEU A 60 6.25 -3.64 3.45
C LEU A 60 5.50 -4.58 2.50
N SER A 61 5.84 -4.57 1.21
CA SER A 61 5.24 -5.45 0.22
C SER A 61 5.38 -6.92 0.60
N LYS A 62 6.57 -7.34 1.07
CA LYS A 62 6.82 -8.70 1.54
C LYS A 62 6.04 -9.04 2.81
N SER A 63 5.78 -8.07 3.68
CA SER A 63 4.95 -8.27 4.87
C SER A 63 3.48 -8.47 4.50
N LEU A 64 2.95 -7.60 3.62
CA LEU A 64 1.56 -7.67 3.16
C LEU A 64 1.28 -8.99 2.45
N SER A 65 2.19 -9.47 1.60
CA SER A 65 1.99 -10.70 0.82
C SER A 65 2.00 -11.99 1.64
N LYS A 66 2.38 -11.95 2.92
CA LYS A 66 2.38 -13.15 3.79
C LYS A 66 0.98 -13.58 4.23
N TYR A 67 0.02 -12.68 4.17
CA TYR A 67 -1.31 -12.88 4.74
C TYR A 67 -2.37 -12.76 3.65
N HIS A 68 -3.41 -13.60 3.72
CA HIS A 68 -4.59 -13.47 2.86
C HIS A 68 -5.31 -12.14 3.07
N ARG A 69 -5.35 -11.69 4.32
CA ARG A 69 -5.88 -10.41 4.76
C ARG A 69 -5.00 -9.84 5.87
N ILE A 70 -4.70 -8.55 5.83
CA ILE A 70 -4.04 -7.89 6.98
C ILE A 70 -4.43 -6.42 7.12
N GLU A 71 -4.67 -6.01 8.36
CA GLU A 71 -4.97 -4.63 8.75
C GLU A 71 -3.70 -3.82 8.96
N CYS A 72 -3.76 -2.52 8.64
CA CYS A 72 -2.66 -1.58 8.81
C CYS A 72 -2.01 -1.63 10.22
N GLU A 73 -2.79 -1.87 11.26
CA GLU A 73 -2.30 -1.98 12.64
C GLU A 73 -1.40 -3.20 12.86
N ASN A 74 -1.81 -4.34 12.31
CA ASN A 74 -1.06 -5.59 12.42
C ASN A 74 0.25 -5.49 11.62
N VAL A 75 0.20 -4.89 10.43
CA VAL A 75 1.42 -4.59 9.65
C VAL A 75 2.38 -3.67 10.41
N ALA A 76 1.86 -2.67 11.12
CA ALA A 76 2.66 -1.76 11.94
C ALA A 76 3.37 -2.49 13.09
N LYS A 77 2.69 -3.41 13.74
CA LYS A 77 3.26 -4.30 14.76
C LYS A 77 4.35 -5.20 14.18
N ASP A 78 4.07 -5.90 13.08
CA ASP A 78 5.02 -6.83 12.43
C ASP A 78 6.31 -6.16 11.98
N LEU A 79 6.21 -4.91 11.51
CA LEU A 79 7.36 -4.16 11.00
C LEU A 79 8.06 -3.32 12.08
N GLY A 80 7.49 -3.22 13.28
CA GLY A 80 7.95 -2.33 14.33
C GLY A 80 8.00 -0.87 13.88
N LYS A 81 6.97 -0.41 13.15
CA LYS A 81 6.90 0.95 12.59
C LYS A 81 5.69 1.72 13.10
N PRO A 82 5.76 3.06 13.15
CA PRO A 82 4.61 3.89 13.51
C PRO A 82 3.43 3.63 12.57
N ILE A 83 2.22 3.49 13.12
CA ILE A 83 0.99 3.25 12.37
C ILE A 83 0.78 4.29 11.26
N ASN A 84 1.04 5.58 11.53
CA ASN A 84 0.88 6.64 10.55
C ASN A 84 1.75 6.41 9.31
N LYS A 85 2.99 5.91 9.48
CA LYS A 85 3.88 5.61 8.36
C LYS A 85 3.34 4.47 7.50
N ILE A 86 2.77 3.43 8.12
CA ILE A 86 2.17 2.32 7.39
C ILE A 86 0.90 2.75 6.68
N ARG A 87 0.06 3.56 7.35
CA ARG A 87 -1.16 4.12 6.79
C ARG A 87 -0.87 4.97 5.55
N GLU A 88 0.13 5.83 5.61
CA GLU A 88 0.59 6.63 4.47
C GLU A 88 1.05 5.76 3.29
N GLU A 89 1.90 4.74 3.53
CA GLU A 89 2.34 3.87 2.43
C GLU A 89 1.21 3.00 1.88
N MET A 90 0.31 2.48 2.71
CA MET A 90 -0.86 1.71 2.25
C MET A 90 -1.83 2.60 1.46
N PHE A 91 -2.00 3.86 1.86
CA PHE A 91 -2.75 4.85 1.08
C PHE A 91 -2.14 5.06 -0.30
N GLU A 92 -0.83 5.31 -0.38
CA GLU A 92 -0.13 5.48 -1.66
C GLU A 92 -0.22 4.23 -2.54
N LEU A 93 -0.14 3.04 -1.95
CA LEU A 93 -0.37 1.77 -2.65
C LEU A 93 -1.82 1.65 -3.16
N SER A 94 -2.80 2.10 -2.37
CA SER A 94 -4.22 2.03 -2.72
C SER A 94 -4.62 2.93 -3.89
N LYS A 95 -3.86 3.98 -4.20
CA LYS A 95 -4.10 4.85 -5.37
C LYS A 95 -3.76 4.16 -6.68
N ASN A 96 -2.74 3.30 -6.70
CA ASN A 96 -2.13 2.74 -7.90
C ASN A 96 -2.38 1.23 -8.07
N GLN A 97 -3.57 0.78 -7.70
CA GLN A 97 -3.91 -0.66 -7.62
C GLN A 97 -4.80 -1.18 -8.76
N GLY A 98 -5.11 -0.38 -9.78
CA GLY A 98 -6.01 -0.78 -10.88
C GLY A 98 -5.54 -2.03 -11.65
N LYS A 99 -4.24 -2.14 -11.92
CA LYS A 99 -3.62 -3.30 -12.59
C LYS A 99 -3.03 -4.33 -11.63
N LYS A 100 -3.16 -4.13 -10.31
CA LYS A 100 -2.55 -5.01 -9.30
C LYS A 100 -3.48 -6.19 -9.02
N LYS A 101 -2.91 -7.35 -8.69
CA LYS A 101 -3.68 -8.56 -8.40
C LYS A 101 -4.25 -8.56 -6.98
N TRP A 102 -3.54 -7.97 -6.03
CA TRP A 102 -4.01 -7.68 -4.68
C TRP A 102 -4.94 -6.46 -4.63
N LEU A 103 -5.57 -6.21 -3.48
CA LEU A 103 -6.47 -5.08 -3.25
C LEU A 103 -6.21 -4.47 -1.87
N ILE A 104 -6.25 -3.13 -1.77
CA ILE A 104 -6.27 -2.39 -0.51
C ILE A 104 -7.56 -1.59 -0.46
N VAL A 105 -8.29 -1.75 0.64
CA VAL A 105 -9.56 -1.07 0.89
C VAL A 105 -9.43 -0.24 2.15
N PHE A 106 -10.06 0.94 2.16
CA PHE A 106 -10.22 1.76 3.36
C PHE A 106 -11.57 1.47 3.99
N LEU A 107 -11.58 0.91 5.20
CA LEU A 107 -12.79 0.55 5.94
C LEU A 107 -12.56 0.85 7.43
N ASN A 108 -13.58 1.38 8.13
CA ASN A 108 -13.52 1.64 9.58
C ASN A 108 -12.27 2.42 10.04
N LYS A 109 -11.91 3.49 9.31
CA LYS A 109 -10.72 4.34 9.57
C LYS A 109 -9.37 3.62 9.43
N GLN A 110 -9.33 2.45 8.80
CA GLN A 110 -8.11 1.70 8.57
C GLN A 110 -7.99 1.17 7.14
N TYR A 111 -6.76 0.93 6.70
CA TYR A 111 -6.49 0.23 5.45
C TYR A 111 -6.36 -1.26 5.71
N ILE A 112 -7.02 -2.05 4.86
CA ILE A 112 -7.00 -3.50 4.89
C ILE A 112 -6.46 -3.98 3.54
N TYR A 113 -5.43 -4.80 3.59
CA TYR A 113 -4.87 -5.46 2.41
C TYR A 113 -5.49 -6.84 2.23
N TYR A 114 -5.83 -7.18 0.99
CA TYR A 114 -6.29 -8.48 0.55
C TYR A 114 -5.34 -9.05 -0.51
N HIS A 115 -4.86 -10.26 -0.26
CA HIS A 115 -3.97 -10.99 -1.16
C HIS A 115 -4.65 -11.33 -2.49
N GLN A 116 -3.84 -11.64 -3.51
CA GLN A 116 -4.34 -12.02 -4.83
C GLN A 116 -5.34 -13.19 -4.76
N GLU A 117 -5.05 -14.22 -3.96
CA GLU A 117 -5.91 -15.39 -3.83
C GLU A 117 -7.30 -15.00 -3.30
N ALA A 118 -7.36 -14.24 -2.21
CA ALA A 118 -8.62 -13.77 -1.64
C ALA A 118 -9.42 -12.93 -2.65
N VAL A 119 -8.76 -12.03 -3.39
CA VAL A 119 -9.40 -11.20 -4.41
C VAL A 119 -9.90 -12.04 -5.60
N GLN A 120 -9.16 -13.08 -5.99
CA GLN A 120 -9.56 -13.95 -7.09
C GLN A 120 -10.79 -14.77 -6.71
N ILE A 121 -10.76 -15.43 -5.55
CA ILE A 121 -11.92 -16.19 -5.06
C ILE A 121 -13.12 -15.25 -4.90
N PHE A 122 -12.93 -14.04 -4.38
CA PHE A 122 -13.98 -13.03 -4.30
C PHE A 122 -14.65 -12.77 -5.67
N LYS A 123 -13.84 -12.55 -6.72
CA LYS A 123 -14.37 -12.32 -8.07
C LYS A 123 -15.13 -13.52 -8.60
N GLU A 124 -14.62 -14.73 -8.37
CA GLU A 124 -15.28 -15.97 -8.80
C GLU A 124 -16.64 -16.14 -8.13
N VAL A 125 -16.73 -15.97 -6.81
CA VAL A 125 -18.00 -16.07 -6.09
C VAL A 125 -18.95 -14.94 -6.47
N TYR A 126 -18.42 -13.74 -6.72
CA TYR A 126 -19.24 -12.61 -7.15
C TYR A 126 -19.85 -12.85 -8.54
N ASN A 127 -19.06 -13.34 -9.49
CA ASN A 127 -19.51 -13.59 -10.86
C ASN A 127 -20.48 -14.77 -10.96
N LYS A 128 -20.40 -15.73 -10.03
CA LYS A 128 -21.38 -16.82 -9.88
C LYS A 128 -22.73 -16.36 -9.31
N GLY A 129 -22.97 -15.06 -9.12
CA GLY A 129 -24.27 -14.57 -8.66
C GLY A 129 -24.58 -14.84 -7.19
N PHE A 130 -23.61 -15.29 -6.39
CA PHE A 130 -23.83 -15.54 -4.95
C PHE A 130 -24.28 -14.27 -4.21
N SER A 131 -25.15 -14.45 -3.23
CA SER A 131 -25.56 -13.42 -2.27
C SER A 131 -24.43 -13.06 -1.31
N GLU A 132 -24.53 -11.89 -0.65
CA GLU A 132 -23.52 -11.44 0.31
C GLU A 132 -23.28 -12.46 1.44
N LYS A 133 -24.32 -13.17 1.88
CA LYS A 133 -24.20 -14.20 2.92
C LYS A 133 -23.36 -15.38 2.45
N GLU A 134 -23.61 -15.87 1.24
CA GLU A 134 -22.88 -16.99 0.65
C GLU A 134 -21.43 -16.62 0.33
N ILE A 135 -21.20 -15.38 -0.15
CA ILE A 135 -19.87 -14.82 -0.34
C ILE A 135 -19.12 -14.80 1.00
N LEU A 136 -19.78 -14.35 2.07
CA LEU A 136 -19.18 -14.30 3.41
C LEU A 136 -18.81 -15.70 3.90
N ASP A 137 -19.72 -16.66 3.79
CA ASP A 137 -19.45 -18.03 4.23
C ASP A 137 -18.28 -18.67 3.48
N ARG A 138 -18.16 -18.43 2.17
CA ARG A 138 -17.04 -18.95 1.35
C ARG A 138 -15.71 -18.23 1.57
N LEU A 139 -15.73 -17.00 2.10
CA LEU A 139 -14.52 -16.20 2.30
C LEU A 139 -14.03 -16.17 3.76
N LYS A 140 -14.69 -16.89 4.66
CA LYS A 140 -14.25 -17.06 6.05
C LYS A 140 -12.81 -17.58 6.16
N ASP A 141 -12.44 -18.54 5.32
CA ASP A 141 -11.09 -19.11 5.29
C ASP A 141 -10.02 -18.08 4.89
N TYR A 142 -10.41 -17.04 4.16
CA TYR A 142 -9.57 -15.90 3.78
C TYR A 142 -9.64 -14.73 4.77
N GLN A 143 -10.22 -14.97 5.96
CA GLN A 143 -10.38 -14.01 7.05
C GLN A 143 -11.28 -12.81 6.72
N ILE A 144 -12.12 -12.90 5.68
CA ILE A 144 -13.13 -11.89 5.36
C ILE A 144 -14.42 -12.29 6.07
N THR A 145 -14.79 -11.56 7.11
CA THR A 145 -15.84 -12.02 8.04
C THR A 145 -17.04 -11.09 8.14
N THR A 146 -16.96 -9.90 7.54
CA THR A 146 -18.01 -8.89 7.68
C THR A 146 -18.66 -8.52 6.35
N ARG A 147 -19.96 -8.22 6.39
CA ARG A 147 -20.68 -7.72 5.20
C ARG A 147 -20.15 -6.36 4.74
N SER A 148 -19.70 -5.53 5.67
CA SER A 148 -19.07 -4.25 5.34
C SER A 148 -17.80 -4.44 4.51
N GLU A 149 -16.98 -5.46 4.80
CA GLU A 149 -15.83 -5.78 3.97
C GLU A 149 -16.23 -6.22 2.57
N ILE A 150 -17.23 -7.10 2.44
CA ILE A 150 -17.73 -7.53 1.13
C ILE A 150 -18.18 -6.33 0.30
N LYS A 151 -18.97 -5.43 0.90
CA LYS A 151 -19.46 -4.23 0.24
C LYS A 151 -18.30 -3.32 -0.18
N SER A 152 -17.34 -3.05 0.71
CA SER A 152 -16.21 -2.18 0.38
C SER A 152 -15.24 -2.81 -0.64
N ILE A 153 -15.04 -4.13 -0.63
CA ILE A 153 -14.30 -4.85 -1.68
C ILE A 153 -15.02 -4.71 -3.02
N THR A 154 -16.33 -4.92 -3.04
CA THR A 154 -17.16 -4.80 -4.25
C THR A 154 -17.07 -3.39 -4.85
N GLU A 155 -17.36 -2.37 -4.04
CA GLU A 155 -17.32 -0.96 -4.46
C GLU A 155 -15.92 -0.58 -4.96
N CYS A 156 -14.86 -1.02 -4.27
CA CYS A 156 -13.48 -0.74 -4.67
C CYS A 156 -13.13 -1.43 -6.01
N LEU A 157 -13.50 -2.70 -6.18
CA LEU A 157 -13.25 -3.44 -7.42
C LEU A 157 -14.01 -2.84 -8.61
N ILE A 158 -15.26 -2.43 -8.42
CA ILE A 158 -16.07 -1.75 -9.44
C ILE A 158 -15.43 -0.40 -9.79
N LYS A 159 -15.09 0.41 -8.79
CA LYS A 159 -14.42 1.72 -9.00
C LYS A 159 -13.11 1.59 -9.77
N LEU A 160 -12.38 0.50 -9.57
CA LEU A 160 -11.13 0.21 -10.27
C LEU A 160 -11.35 -0.42 -11.67
N GLY A 161 -12.58 -0.63 -12.11
CA GLY A 161 -12.90 -1.31 -13.37
C GLY A 161 -12.47 -2.79 -13.39
N ARG A 162 -12.26 -3.39 -12.21
CA ARG A 162 -11.78 -4.77 -12.04
C ARG A 162 -12.94 -5.77 -11.92
N LEU A 163 -14.16 -5.28 -11.82
CA LEU A 163 -15.40 -6.03 -11.68
C LEU A 163 -16.54 -5.21 -12.29
N SER A 164 -17.42 -5.85 -13.05
CA SER A 164 -18.61 -5.19 -13.58
C SER A 164 -19.69 -5.11 -12.51
N GLN A 165 -20.51 -4.05 -12.57
CA GLN A 165 -21.76 -4.01 -11.82
C GLN A 165 -22.64 -5.17 -12.34
N ARG A 166 -23.24 -5.94 -11.42
CA ARG A 166 -23.99 -7.16 -11.81
C ARG A 166 -25.14 -6.80 -12.75
N GLU A 167 -25.19 -7.45 -13.91
CA GLU A 167 -26.36 -7.42 -14.81
C GLU A 167 -27.45 -8.39 -14.35
N ILE A 168 -27.07 -9.53 -13.75
CA ILE A 168 -28.01 -10.56 -13.25
C ILE A 168 -28.32 -10.29 -11.78
N SER A 169 -29.61 -10.13 -11.47
CA SER A 169 -30.08 -9.98 -10.10
C SER A 169 -29.83 -11.26 -9.31
N VAL A 170 -29.49 -11.16 -8.03
CA VAL A 170 -29.33 -12.32 -7.12
C VAL A 170 -30.58 -13.20 -7.14
N LYS A 171 -31.75 -12.61 -7.40
CA LYS A 171 -33.04 -13.31 -7.53
C LYS A 171 -33.08 -14.24 -8.75
N ASP A 172 -32.63 -13.77 -9.91
CA ASP A 172 -32.69 -14.53 -11.16
C ASP A 172 -31.76 -15.75 -11.11
N HIS A 173 -30.60 -15.61 -10.46
CA HIS A 173 -29.68 -16.74 -10.22
C HIS A 173 -30.28 -17.77 -9.25
N GLN A 174 -30.96 -17.32 -8.19
CA GLN A 174 -31.66 -18.21 -7.25
C GLN A 174 -32.81 -18.96 -7.92
N GLU A 175 -33.53 -18.33 -8.84
CA GLU A 175 -34.56 -19.00 -9.63
C GLU A 175 -33.95 -20.05 -10.56
N GLN A 176 -32.87 -19.75 -11.27
CA GLN A 176 -32.19 -20.72 -12.14
C GLN A 176 -31.68 -21.97 -11.39
N GLN A 177 -31.28 -21.82 -10.13
CA GLN A 177 -30.87 -22.96 -9.30
C GLN A 177 -32.04 -23.77 -8.74
N ARG A 178 -33.24 -23.18 -8.61
CA ARG A 178 -34.45 -23.91 -8.15
C ARG A 178 -35.06 -24.81 -9.23
N PHE A 179 -34.82 -24.49 -10.49
CA PHE A 179 -35.34 -25.23 -11.64
C PHE A 179 -34.30 -26.15 -12.31
N ARG A 180 -33.17 -26.41 -11.63
CA ARG A 180 -32.19 -27.44 -11.99
C ARG A 180 -32.17 -28.52 -10.92
#